data_AF-A0AB39K322-F1
#
_entry.id   AF-A0AB39K322-F1
#
_cell.length_a   1.000
_cell.length_b   1.000
_cell.length_c   1.000
_cell.angle_alpha   90.00
_cell.angle_beta   90.00
_cell.angle_gamma   90.00
#
_symmetry.space_group_name_H-M   'P 1'
#
loop_
_entity.id
_entity.type
_entity.pdbx_description
1 polymer ?
#
loop_
_entity_poly.entity_id
_entity_poly.type
_entity_poly.pdbx_seq_one_letter_code
_entity_poly.pdbx_strand_id
1 'polypeptide(L)' 'MIRGLCRYESLKDGTVDLADIALMNDALDVQADNQLLLEQYSEQKKS' A
#
# COMPACT_ATOMS: atom_id res chain seq x y z
N MET A 1 8.88 1.04 9.35
CA MET A 1 7.62 0.44 9.86
C MET A 1 7.03 -0.42 8.75
N ILE A 2 6.33 -1.51 9.09
CA ILE A 2 5.62 -2.37 8.13
C ILE A 2 4.30 -1.68 7.75
N ARG A 3 4.01 -1.57 6.45
CA ARG A 3 2.75 -0.98 5.92
C ARG A 3 1.67 -2.04 5.78
N GLY A 4 0.40 -1.63 5.69
CA GLY A 4 -0.71 -2.55 5.42
C GLY A 4 -1.12 -3.45 6.59
N LEU A 5 -0.80 -3.08 7.82
CA LEU A 5 -1.21 -3.85 9.00
C LEU A 5 -2.60 -3.43 9.48
N CYS A 6 -3.46 -4.40 9.70
CA CYS A 6 -4.73 -4.25 10.41
C CYS A 6 -4.69 -4.96 11.76
N ARG A 7 -5.60 -4.60 12.66
CA ARG A 7 -5.79 -5.34 13.91
C ARG A 7 -6.33 -6.73 13.58
N TYR A 8 -5.75 -7.76 14.18
CA TYR A 8 -6.18 -9.15 13.96
C TYR A 8 -7.62 -9.38 14.43
N GLU A 9 -8.00 -8.71 15.52
CA GLU A 9 -9.34 -8.73 16.07
C GLU A 9 -10.37 -8.20 15.05
N SER A 10 -10.01 -7.21 14.23
CA SER A 10 -10.90 -6.63 13.21
C SER A 10 -11.25 -7.59 12.08
N LEU A 11 -10.37 -8.55 11.79
CA LEU A 11 -10.69 -9.63 10.85
C LEU A 11 -11.61 -10.68 11.49
N LYS A 12 -11.48 -10.90 12.80
CA LYS A 12 -12.30 -11.87 13.54
C LYS A 12 -13.71 -11.35 13.81
N ASP A 13 -13.83 -10.08 14.18
CA ASP A 13 -15.11 -9.45 14.48
C ASP A 13 -15.87 -9.01 13.22
N GLY A 14 -15.24 -9.11 12.04
CA GLY A 14 -15.83 -8.80 10.74
C GLY A 14 -15.86 -7.30 10.42
N THR A 15 -15.18 -6.46 11.21
CA THR A 15 -15.00 -5.03 10.91
C THR A 15 -14.21 -4.81 9.63
N VAL A 16 -13.29 -5.72 9.32
CA VAL A 16 -12.52 -5.77 8.08
C VAL A 16 -12.69 -7.16 7.50
N ASP A 17 -12.98 -7.24 6.22
CA ASP A 17 -13.05 -8.51 5.50
C ASP A 17 -11.91 -8.68 4.48
N LEU A 18 -11.98 -9.78 3.72
CA LEU A 18 -10.96 -10.07 2.71
C LEU A 18 -11.01 -9.10 1.52
N ALA A 19 -12.17 -8.53 1.20
CA ALA A 19 -12.30 -7.55 0.13
C ALA A 19 -11.65 -6.23 0.54
N ASP A 20 -11.80 -5.82 1.79
CA ASP A 20 -11.11 -4.64 2.35
C ASP A 20 -9.58 -4.81 2.31
N ILE A 21 -9.09 -6.00 2.69
CA ILE A 21 -7.66 -6.32 2.65
C ILE A 21 -7.14 -6.34 1.21
N ALA A 22 -7.90 -6.92 0.28
CA ALA A 22 -7.55 -6.93 -1.15
C ALA A 22 -7.44 -5.50 -1.69
N LEU A 23 -8.42 -4.65 -1.39
CA LEU A 23 -8.40 -3.24 -1.79
C LEU A 23 -7.21 -2.48 -1.19
N MET A 24 -6.86 -2.75 0.07
CA MET A 24 -5.67 -2.15 0.70
C MET A 24 -4.39 -2.59 0.00
N ASN A 25 -4.29 -3.86 -0.40
CA ASN A 25 -3.12 -4.35 -1.14
C ASN A 25 -3.00 -3.67 -2.51
N ASP A 26 -4.08 -3.57 -3.26
CA ASP A 26 -4.10 -2.88 -4.56
C ASP A 26 -3.65 -1.41 -4.42
N ALA A 27 -4.09 -0.73 -3.35
CA ALA A 27 -3.69 0.64 -3.07
C ALA A 27 -2.20 0.76 -2.70
N LEU A 28 -1.66 -0.21 -1.96
CA LEU A 28 -0.24 -0.24 -1.60
C LEU A 28 0.66 -0.47 -2.82
N ASP A 29 0.23 -1.33 -3.74
CA ASP A 29 0.96 -1.56 -5.00
C ASP A 29 1.02 -0.29 -5.85
N VAL A 30 -0.11 0.41 -6.00
CA VAL A 30 -0.14 1.72 -6.69
C VAL A 30 0.76 2.76 -6.01
N GLN A 31 0.82 2.77 -4.68
CA GLN A 31 1.72 3.66 -3.95
C GLN A 31 3.20 3.33 -4.20
N ALA A 32 3.54 2.04 -4.25
CA ALA A 32 4.91 1.60 -4.53
C ALA A 32 5.34 1.99 -5.95
N ASP A 33 4.47 1.78 -6.93
CA ASP A 33 4.74 2.17 -8.32
C ASP A 33 4.92 3.69 -8.46
N ASN A 34 4.07 4.48 -7.81
CA ASN A 34 4.19 5.93 -7.81
C ASN A 34 5.51 6.40 -7.17
N GLN A 35 5.91 5.78 -6.07
CA GLN A 35 7.17 6.10 -5.40
C GLN A 35 8.36 5.80 -6.32
N LEU A 36 8.35 4.65 -7.01
CA LEU A 36 9.40 4.28 -7.96
C LEU A 36 9.49 5.26 -9.12
N LEU A 37 8.34 5.65 -9.69
CA LEU A 37 8.30 6.64 -10.77
C LEU A 37 8.84 7.99 -10.31
N LEU A 38 8.44 8.46 -9.12
CA LEU A 38 8.94 9.71 -8.56
C LEU A 38 10.46 9.68 -8.35
N GLU A 39 11.00 8.57 -7.85
CA GLU A 39 12.45 8.37 -7.71
C GLU A 39 13.15 8.47 -9.07
N GLN A 40 12.66 7.75 -10.09
CA GLN A 40 13.20 7.81 -11.45
C GLN A 40 13.15 9.22 -12.04
N TYR A 41 12.03 9.93 -11.90
CA TYR A 41 11.90 11.32 -12.35
C TYR A 41 12.88 12.25 -11.63
N SER A 42 13.10 12.03 -10.32
CA SER A 42 14.02 12.84 -9.54
C SER A 42 15.48 12.64 -9.97
N GLU A 43 15.86 11.42 -10.36
CA GLU A 43 17.19 11.10 -10.87
C GLU A 43 17.39 11.67 -12.28
N GLN A 44 16.40 11.58 -13.16
CA GLN A 44 16.47 12.18 -14.50
C GLN A 44 16.60 13.70 -14.45
N LYS A 45 15.95 14.37 -13.49
CA LYS A 45 16.03 15.83 -13.34
C LYS A 45 17.36 16.31 -12.75
N LYS A 46 18.13 15.43 -12.12
CA LYS A 46 19.47 15.74 -11.59
C LYS A 46 20.59 15.58 -12.63
N SER A 47 20.31 14.89 -13.75
CA SER A 47 21.22 14.75 -14.89
C SER A 47 21.05 15.86 -15.91
#